data_AF-A0A1H6Z0V3-F1
#
_entry.id   AF-A0A1H6Z0V3-F1
#
_cell.length_a   1.000
_cell.length_b   1.000
_cell.length_c   1.000
_cell.angle_alpha   90.00
_cell.angle_beta   90.00
_cell.angle_gamma   90.00
#
_symmetry.space_group_name_H-M   'P 1'
#
loop_
_entity.id
_entity.type
_entity.pdbx_description
1 polymer ?
#
loop_
_entity_poly.entity_id
_entity_poly.type
_entity_poly.pdbx_seq_one_letter_code
_entity_poly.pdbx_strand_id
1 'polypeptide(L)'
;MAGLDTRGVMDGFAQGFGLVDGYLNRQAAQQRSDQQMAMQERGLQMREQEFSAQQEQHQQQRDQQMIGQFYTGWASGIEAPISEELAGAFERNKMADPRHLFNPRTEQAVEYANKLSSGEGSLFSPETVERMNDFYAPRVSRGQGGKKRLAGMYPGQREGTLVFELEVEDEQGGKRLVPMTKNRGIAGEDDEVAQYDIEQAIGPVMGAKSLYQALGQSREKMLGYLRASGYLAKDAEKWEQVDGPDGSILQRNTATGEMKSVIGRPRVAGNGGAGGGLTSQQKNYHFLRDEMDYPEDKAFQASFGGTGAVNGRVSDGAKMGLQLLNAQIKEVDARLNGKGALAMEEDELAALRQERADLTAQRSSLAESLGLAGVPQKKAGSEPAPQPQQPTAQQSQRDAPTDPRRQAADDILASVLGGGAAPSPAEARQDQQPRQAVPDPASGLLSWEQQMQAAMQEQQRRQLAYEEARRYQPVTRTGLQLPAQMQGPQPWQGVGLDPNLVPR
;
A
#
# COMPACT_ATOMS: atom_id res chain seq x y z
N MET A 1 -16.23 11.68 111.19
CA MET A 1 -17.15 11.44 110.05
C MET A 1 -16.82 12.46 108.98
N ALA A 2 -16.06 12.06 107.96
CA ALA A 2 -15.68 12.91 106.84
C ALA A 2 -16.65 12.64 105.68
N GLY A 3 -17.40 13.67 105.29
CA GLY A 3 -18.32 13.62 104.14
C GLY A 3 -17.53 13.71 102.85
N LEU A 4 -17.67 12.70 101.99
CA LEU A 4 -17.21 12.71 100.61
C LEU A 4 -18.05 13.71 99.80
N ASP A 5 -17.38 14.73 99.28
CA ASP A 5 -17.96 15.78 98.44
C ASP A 5 -18.07 15.30 96.99
N THR A 6 -19.28 14.97 96.56
CA THR A 6 -19.59 14.47 95.20
C THR A 6 -19.80 15.59 94.18
N ARG A 7 -19.62 16.87 94.57
CA ARG A 7 -19.83 18.03 93.67
C ARG A 7 -18.68 18.28 92.70
N GLY A 8 -17.50 17.70 92.90
CA GLY A 8 -16.37 17.83 91.96
C GLY A 8 -16.38 16.88 90.76
N VAL A 9 -17.24 15.85 90.77
CA VAL A 9 -17.23 14.78 89.74
C VAL A 9 -18.13 15.11 88.55
N MET A 10 -19.13 15.99 88.73
CA MET A 10 -20.03 16.38 87.63
C MET A 10 -19.46 17.47 86.69
N ASP A 11 -18.55 18.32 87.16
CA ASP A 11 -17.99 19.41 86.35
C ASP A 11 -16.97 18.91 85.29
N GLY A 12 -16.27 17.80 85.59
CA GLY A 12 -15.36 17.14 84.65
C GLY A 12 -16.08 16.43 83.48
N PHE A 13 -17.36 16.12 83.61
CA PHE A 13 -18.14 15.43 82.56
C PHE A 13 -18.65 16.41 81.50
N ALA A 14 -19.03 17.64 81.88
CA ALA A 14 -19.46 18.68 80.94
C ALA A 14 -18.30 19.22 80.08
N GLN A 15 -17.08 19.27 80.61
CA GLN A 15 -15.88 19.67 79.87
C GLN A 15 -15.44 18.63 78.81
N GLY A 16 -15.78 17.35 79.01
CA GLY A 16 -15.47 16.26 78.08
C GLY A 16 -16.33 16.26 76.81
N PHE A 17 -17.59 16.71 76.89
CA PHE A 17 -18.49 16.72 75.72
C PHE A 17 -18.10 17.77 74.67
N GLY A 18 -17.59 18.94 75.07
CA GLY A 18 -17.10 19.96 74.12
C GLY A 18 -15.87 19.52 73.31
N LEU A 19 -15.05 18.61 73.86
CA LEU A 19 -13.90 18.02 73.16
C LEU A 19 -14.32 16.97 72.13
N VAL A 20 -15.35 16.17 72.44
CA VAL A 20 -15.89 15.16 71.51
C VAL A 20 -16.62 15.82 70.35
N ASP A 21 -17.38 16.90 70.61
CA ASP A 21 -18.11 17.64 69.57
C ASP A 21 -17.15 18.39 68.62
N GLY A 22 -16.04 18.92 69.16
CA GLY A 22 -14.96 19.49 68.36
C GLY A 22 -14.23 18.46 67.48
N TYR A 23 -14.09 17.23 67.96
CA TYR A 23 -13.47 16.13 67.20
C TYR A 23 -14.38 15.64 66.07
N LEU A 24 -15.68 15.43 66.34
CA LEU A 24 -16.67 15.04 65.34
C LEU A 24 -16.85 16.11 64.25
N ASN A 25 -16.90 17.39 64.62
CA ASN A 25 -16.96 18.48 63.65
C ASN A 25 -15.67 18.61 62.83
N ARG A 26 -14.50 18.38 63.42
CA ARG A 26 -13.22 18.39 62.69
C ARG A 26 -13.13 17.21 61.70
N GLN A 27 -13.63 16.03 62.08
CA GLN A 27 -13.68 14.86 61.21
C GLN A 27 -14.68 15.06 60.05
N ALA A 28 -15.85 15.63 60.32
CA ALA A 28 -16.83 15.97 59.28
C ALA A 28 -16.31 17.06 58.32
N ALA A 29 -15.56 18.04 58.84
CA ALA A 29 -14.93 19.07 58.01
C ALA A 29 -13.80 18.51 57.12
N GLN A 30 -12.97 17.61 57.65
CA GLN A 30 -11.95 16.89 56.86
C GLN A 30 -12.58 16.05 55.76
N GLN A 31 -13.62 15.26 56.07
CA GLN A 31 -14.31 14.45 55.05
C GLN A 31 -14.91 15.29 53.92
N ARG A 32 -15.45 16.47 54.21
CA ARG A 32 -15.95 17.39 53.16
C ARG A 32 -14.82 17.99 52.34
N SER A 33 -13.69 18.32 52.97
CA SER A 33 -12.49 18.81 52.28
C SER A 33 -11.93 17.74 51.34
N ASP A 34 -11.83 16.50 51.80
CA ASP A 34 -11.34 15.37 51.01
C ASP A 34 -12.29 15.05 49.84
N GLN A 35 -13.60 15.13 50.05
CA GLN A 35 -14.58 15.00 48.96
C GLN A 35 -14.48 16.13 47.93
N GLN A 36 -14.21 17.36 48.36
CA GLN A 36 -14.02 18.48 47.43
C GLN A 36 -12.74 18.34 46.63
N MET A 37 -11.63 17.93 47.26
CA MET A 37 -10.37 17.62 46.55
C MET A 37 -10.56 16.45 45.57
N ALA A 38 -11.19 15.36 45.99
CA ALA A 38 -11.45 14.22 45.11
C ALA A 38 -12.33 14.59 43.90
N MET A 39 -13.33 15.46 44.08
CA MET A 39 -14.11 16.00 42.94
C MET A 39 -13.27 16.89 42.03
N GLN A 40 -12.39 17.72 42.58
CA GLN A 40 -11.50 18.58 41.80
C GLN A 40 -10.48 17.77 41.00
N GLU A 41 -9.86 16.76 41.61
CA GLU A 41 -8.93 15.83 40.96
C GLU A 41 -9.62 15.05 39.82
N ARG A 42 -10.82 14.50 40.07
CA ARG A 42 -11.60 13.84 39.02
C ARG A 42 -11.97 14.80 37.88
N GLY A 43 -12.27 16.07 38.20
CA GLY A 43 -12.54 17.09 37.19
C GLY A 43 -11.32 17.42 36.31
N LEU A 44 -10.12 17.45 36.90
CA LEU A 44 -8.87 17.61 36.15
C LEU A 44 -8.59 16.38 35.29
N GLN A 45 -8.79 15.18 35.83
CA GLN A 45 -8.56 13.93 35.09
C GLN A 45 -9.51 13.79 33.89
N MET A 46 -10.79 14.14 34.04
CA MET A 46 -11.72 14.15 32.90
C MET A 46 -11.32 15.19 31.85
N ARG A 47 -10.91 16.39 32.27
CA ARG A 47 -10.46 17.43 31.31
C ARG A 47 -9.20 17.01 30.56
N GLU A 48 -8.26 16.35 31.24
CA GLU A 48 -7.05 15.82 30.61
C GLU A 48 -7.39 14.73 29.60
N GLN A 49 -8.34 13.84 29.92
CA GLN A 49 -8.83 12.81 29.01
C GLN A 49 -9.59 13.38 27.80
N GLU A 50 -10.42 14.41 27.99
CA GLU A 50 -11.09 15.11 26.89
C GLU A 50 -10.09 15.81 25.98
N PHE A 51 -9.08 16.46 26.55
CA PHE A 51 -8.05 17.16 25.80
C PHE A 51 -7.15 16.20 25.01
N SER A 52 -6.79 15.05 25.59
CA SER A 52 -6.01 14.02 24.87
C SER A 52 -6.83 13.42 23.73
N ALA A 53 -8.10 13.08 23.95
CA ALA A 53 -8.99 12.57 22.91
C ALA A 53 -9.19 13.61 21.78
N GLN A 54 -9.32 14.90 22.11
CA GLN A 54 -9.45 15.96 21.12
C GLN A 54 -8.16 16.16 20.30
N GLN A 55 -6.98 16.08 20.95
CA GLN A 55 -5.71 16.12 20.23
C GLN A 55 -5.54 14.95 19.27
N GLU A 56 -5.87 13.73 19.70
CA GLU A 56 -5.82 12.54 18.86
C GLU A 56 -6.74 12.69 17.63
N GLN A 57 -7.96 13.19 17.81
CA GLN A 57 -8.88 13.44 16.70
C GLN A 57 -8.32 14.48 15.71
N HIS A 58 -7.77 15.59 16.21
CA HIS A 58 -7.13 16.59 15.35
C HIS A 58 -5.91 16.05 14.61
N GLN A 59 -5.13 15.17 15.26
CA GLN A 59 -4.00 14.51 14.61
C GLN A 59 -4.49 13.56 13.51
N GLN A 60 -5.50 12.74 13.78
CA GLN A 60 -6.09 11.83 12.79
C GLN A 60 -6.65 12.57 11.58
N GLN A 61 -7.32 13.71 11.79
CA GLN A 61 -7.83 14.54 10.69
C GLN A 61 -6.70 15.11 9.82
N ARG A 62 -5.63 15.61 10.43
CA ARG A 62 -4.44 16.08 9.69
C ARG A 62 -3.78 14.96 8.91
N ASP A 63 -3.61 13.79 9.54
CA ASP A 63 -3.05 12.61 8.88
C ASP A 63 -3.87 12.20 7.66
N GLN A 64 -5.21 12.16 7.79
CA GLN A 64 -6.11 11.83 6.68
C GLN A 64 -6.01 12.85 5.55
N GLN A 65 -5.91 14.15 5.86
CA GLN A 65 -5.74 15.20 4.85
C GLN A 65 -4.40 15.05 4.11
N MET A 66 -3.30 14.82 4.81
CA MET A 66 -1.98 14.63 4.19
C MET A 66 -1.95 13.40 3.29
N ILE A 67 -2.48 12.28 3.78
CA ILE A 67 -2.59 11.03 3.02
C ILE A 67 -3.47 11.22 1.79
N GLY A 68 -4.62 11.88 1.95
CA GLY A 68 -5.54 12.19 0.85
C GLY A 68 -4.89 13.07 -0.22
N GLN A 69 -4.17 14.12 0.19
CA GLN A 69 -3.44 15.00 -0.73
C GLN A 69 -2.34 14.25 -1.49
N PHE A 70 -1.61 13.36 -0.82
CA PHE A 70 -0.59 12.53 -1.46
C PHE A 70 -1.20 11.67 -2.58
N TYR A 71 -2.26 10.91 -2.28
CA TYR A 71 -2.89 10.05 -3.29
C TYR A 71 -3.60 10.85 -4.39
N THR A 72 -4.21 11.98 -4.05
CA THR A 72 -4.84 12.88 -5.04
C THR A 72 -3.81 13.48 -5.98
N GLY A 73 -2.64 13.89 -5.46
CA GLY A 73 -1.50 14.34 -6.25
C GLY A 73 -1.10 13.29 -7.28
N TRP A 74 -0.85 12.06 -6.83
CA TRP A 74 -0.51 10.95 -7.71
C TRP A 74 -1.61 10.62 -8.72
N ALA A 75 -2.88 10.61 -8.31
CA ALA A 75 -4.01 10.39 -9.21
C ALA A 75 -4.08 11.47 -10.31
N SER A 76 -3.78 12.73 -9.97
CA SER A 76 -3.68 13.83 -10.93
C SER A 76 -2.42 13.80 -11.81
N GLY A 77 -1.50 12.87 -11.57
CA GLY A 77 -0.22 12.75 -12.28
C GLY A 77 0.88 13.66 -11.75
N ILE A 78 0.65 14.35 -10.62
CA ILE A 78 1.66 15.16 -9.93
C ILE A 78 2.40 14.25 -8.95
N GLU A 79 3.71 14.09 -9.14
CA GLU A 79 4.54 13.32 -8.23
C GLU A 79 4.65 14.05 -6.88
N ALA A 80 3.97 13.51 -5.86
CA ALA A 80 4.06 14.00 -4.49
C ALA A 80 5.11 13.17 -3.73
N PRO A 81 6.23 13.75 -3.27
CA PRO A 81 7.23 13.01 -2.54
C PRO A 81 6.74 12.64 -1.13
N ILE A 82 7.22 11.52 -0.59
CA ILE A 82 6.93 11.13 0.79
C ILE A 82 7.81 11.96 1.74
N SER A 83 7.22 12.96 2.38
CA SER A 83 7.87 13.74 3.45
C SER A 83 7.96 12.92 4.75
N GLU A 84 8.82 13.34 5.68
CA GLU A 84 8.94 12.71 7.01
C GLU A 84 7.62 12.78 7.79
N GLU A 85 6.90 13.89 7.70
CA GLU A 85 5.59 14.06 8.33
C GLU A 85 4.56 13.07 7.77
N LEU A 86 4.52 12.91 6.45
CA LEU A 86 3.64 11.95 5.78
C LEU A 86 4.04 10.51 6.09
N ALA A 87 5.33 10.20 6.18
CA ALA A 87 5.80 8.89 6.63
C ALA A 87 5.29 8.57 8.04
N GLY A 88 5.35 9.53 8.97
CA GLY A 88 4.77 9.39 10.31
C GLY A 88 3.24 9.19 10.28
N ALA A 89 2.55 9.87 9.36
CA ALA A 89 1.11 9.66 9.17
C ALA A 89 0.79 8.25 8.65
N PHE A 90 1.59 7.70 7.73
CA PHE A 90 1.46 6.31 7.28
C PHE A 90 1.76 5.29 8.39
N GLU A 91 2.73 5.55 9.26
CA GLU A 91 3.00 4.67 10.41
C GLU A 91 1.82 4.58 11.38
N ARG A 92 1.14 5.71 11.62
CA ARG A 92 -0.08 5.78 12.42
C ARG A 92 -1.29 5.17 11.69
N ASN A 93 -1.33 5.32 10.36
CA ASN A 93 -2.39 4.80 9.50
C ASN A 93 -1.87 3.73 8.51
N LYS A 94 -1.50 2.57 9.06
CA LYS A 94 -0.89 1.46 8.29
C LYS A 94 -1.74 0.97 7.12
N MET A 95 -3.06 1.14 7.17
CA MET A 95 -3.97 0.73 6.11
C MET A 95 -3.87 1.61 4.87
N ALA A 96 -3.45 2.87 5.05
CA ALA A 96 -3.24 3.81 3.98
C ALA A 96 -1.77 3.89 3.54
N ASP A 97 -0.87 3.15 4.18
CA ASP A 97 0.54 3.09 3.82
C ASP A 97 0.71 2.43 2.42
N PRO A 98 1.38 3.08 1.45
CA PRO A 98 1.68 2.50 0.15
C PRO A 98 2.37 1.12 0.23
N ARG A 99 3.16 0.85 1.27
CA ARG A 99 3.82 -0.44 1.50
C ARG A 99 2.83 -1.57 1.73
N HIS A 100 1.74 -1.25 2.41
CA HIS A 100 0.68 -2.18 2.66
C HIS A 100 -0.23 -2.28 1.44
N LEU A 101 -0.65 -1.14 0.88
CA LEU A 101 -1.58 -1.08 -0.24
C LEU A 101 -1.03 -1.69 -1.53
N PHE A 102 0.25 -1.51 -1.84
CA PHE A 102 0.84 -2.04 -3.07
C PHE A 102 1.67 -3.32 -2.85
N ASN A 103 1.43 -4.02 -1.75
CA ASN A 103 1.96 -5.36 -1.58
C ASN A 103 1.25 -6.32 -2.54
N PRO A 104 1.97 -7.20 -3.26
CA PRO A 104 1.36 -8.19 -4.15
C PRO A 104 0.22 -9.00 -3.52
N ARG A 105 0.27 -9.27 -2.21
CA ARG A 105 -0.81 -9.99 -1.51
C ARG A 105 -2.08 -9.14 -1.38
N THR A 106 -1.93 -7.87 -1.03
CA THR A 106 -3.03 -6.91 -0.94
C THR A 106 -3.69 -6.70 -2.30
N GLU A 107 -2.90 -6.62 -3.37
CA GLU A 107 -3.42 -6.51 -4.74
C GLU A 107 -4.25 -7.75 -5.13
N GLN A 108 -3.74 -8.96 -4.85
CA GLN A 108 -4.48 -10.20 -5.08
C GLN A 108 -5.77 -10.25 -4.26
N ALA A 109 -5.78 -9.68 -3.05
CA ALA A 109 -6.97 -9.61 -2.23
C ALA A 109 -8.03 -8.63 -2.80
N VAL A 110 -7.60 -7.50 -3.39
CA VAL A 110 -8.50 -6.60 -4.12
C VAL A 110 -9.06 -7.27 -5.39
N GLU A 111 -8.22 -7.97 -6.14
CA GLU A 111 -8.66 -8.74 -7.32
C GLU A 111 -9.67 -9.82 -6.95
N TYR A 112 -9.43 -10.54 -5.86
CA TYR A 112 -10.34 -11.55 -5.36
C TYR A 112 -11.66 -10.94 -4.87
N ALA A 113 -11.63 -9.77 -4.24
CA ALA A 113 -12.86 -9.04 -3.90
C ALA A 113 -13.65 -8.61 -5.15
N ASN A 114 -12.98 -8.30 -6.28
CA ASN A 114 -13.66 -8.08 -7.55
C ASN A 114 -14.40 -9.33 -8.03
N LYS A 115 -13.78 -10.51 -7.92
CA LYS A 115 -14.43 -11.79 -8.25
C LYS A 115 -15.66 -12.02 -7.37
N LEU A 116 -15.53 -11.82 -6.05
CA LEU A 116 -16.68 -11.90 -5.14
C LEU A 116 -17.80 -10.92 -5.54
N SER A 117 -17.42 -9.71 -5.96
CA SER A 117 -18.39 -8.69 -6.41
C SER A 117 -19.10 -9.02 -7.72
N SER A 118 -18.53 -9.90 -8.55
CA SER A 118 -19.15 -10.41 -9.76
C SER A 118 -19.89 -11.74 -9.55
N GLY A 119 -20.04 -12.19 -8.30
CA GLY A 119 -20.64 -13.48 -7.95
C GLY A 119 -19.73 -14.69 -8.13
N GLU A 120 -18.45 -14.47 -8.44
CA GLU A 120 -17.44 -15.52 -8.56
C GLU A 120 -16.76 -15.75 -7.19
N GLY A 121 -17.05 -16.89 -6.56
CA GLY A 121 -16.44 -17.30 -5.29
C GLY A 121 -17.42 -17.31 -4.11
N SER A 122 -16.89 -17.46 -2.90
CA SER A 122 -17.70 -17.51 -1.68
C SER A 122 -17.09 -16.64 -0.60
N LEU A 123 -17.89 -15.75 -0.02
CA LEU A 123 -17.49 -14.87 1.08
C LEU A 123 -16.91 -15.67 2.25
N PHE A 124 -17.44 -16.86 2.52
CA PHE A 124 -17.04 -17.70 3.66
C PHE A 124 -16.00 -18.77 3.30
N SER A 125 -15.33 -18.65 2.15
CA SER A 125 -14.29 -19.60 1.76
C SER A 125 -12.98 -19.36 2.54
N PRO A 126 -12.16 -20.42 2.75
CA PRO A 126 -10.83 -20.27 3.32
C PRO A 126 -9.94 -19.29 2.54
N GLU A 127 -10.09 -19.23 1.21
CA GLU A 127 -9.37 -18.29 0.36
C GLU A 127 -9.75 -16.84 0.71
N THR A 128 -11.04 -16.53 0.86
CA THR A 128 -11.48 -15.18 1.27
C THR A 128 -10.86 -14.77 2.60
N VAL A 129 -10.87 -15.67 3.58
CA VAL A 129 -10.28 -15.43 4.91
C VAL A 129 -8.78 -15.17 4.80
N GLU A 130 -8.07 -15.94 3.97
CA GLU A 130 -6.64 -15.72 3.70
C GLU A 130 -6.39 -14.35 3.06
N ARG A 131 -7.17 -13.97 2.05
CA ARG A 131 -7.05 -12.64 1.41
C ARG A 131 -7.36 -11.49 2.36
N MET A 132 -8.33 -11.67 3.25
CA MET A 132 -8.69 -10.64 4.24
C MET A 132 -7.62 -10.46 5.32
N ASN A 133 -6.80 -11.47 5.60
CA ASN A 133 -5.77 -11.38 6.64
C ASN A 133 -4.78 -10.23 6.42
N ASP A 134 -4.46 -9.91 5.17
CA ASP A 134 -3.55 -8.81 4.88
C ASP A 134 -4.17 -7.47 5.33
N PHE A 135 -5.42 -7.20 4.96
CA PHE A 135 -6.13 -5.97 5.35
C PHE A 135 -6.48 -5.92 6.84
N TYR A 136 -6.74 -7.06 7.47
CA TYR A 136 -7.16 -7.12 8.86
C TYR A 136 -6.01 -7.28 9.84
N ALA A 137 -4.78 -7.52 9.37
CA ALA A 137 -3.63 -7.75 10.24
C ALA A 137 -3.46 -6.70 11.36
N PRO A 138 -3.58 -5.38 11.11
CA PRO A 138 -3.46 -4.38 12.19
C PRO A 138 -4.58 -4.46 13.23
N ARG A 139 -5.79 -4.86 12.85
CA ARG A 139 -6.94 -5.01 13.75
C ARG A 139 -6.86 -6.33 14.52
N VAL A 140 -6.52 -7.42 13.85
CA VAL A 140 -6.43 -8.78 14.41
C VAL A 140 -5.28 -8.91 15.41
N SER A 141 -4.18 -8.18 15.18
CA SER A 141 -3.00 -8.20 16.06
C SER A 141 -3.21 -7.49 17.40
N ARG A 142 -4.37 -6.86 17.65
CA ARG A 142 -4.66 -6.20 18.93
C ARG A 142 -4.89 -7.21 20.07
N GLY A 143 -4.58 -6.77 21.29
CA GLY A 143 -4.76 -7.52 22.55
C GLY A 143 -3.67 -8.54 22.87
N GLN A 144 -3.82 -9.26 23.98
CA GLN A 144 -2.85 -10.27 24.45
C GLN A 144 -2.90 -11.58 23.66
N GLY A 145 -1.83 -12.36 23.71
CA GLY A 145 -1.65 -13.59 22.93
C GLY A 145 -0.87 -13.34 21.64
N GLY A 146 0.08 -14.22 21.32
CA GLY A 146 1.16 -14.02 20.36
C GLY A 146 0.75 -13.69 18.92
N LYS A 147 1.08 -14.56 17.97
CA LYS A 147 0.76 -14.32 16.55
C LYS A 147 -0.72 -14.62 16.31
N LYS A 148 -1.39 -13.77 15.55
CA LYS A 148 -2.84 -13.85 15.33
C LYS A 148 -3.17 -13.70 13.86
N ARG A 149 -4.16 -14.45 13.41
CA ARG A 149 -4.73 -14.34 12.06
C ARG A 149 -6.21 -14.71 12.07
N LEU A 150 -6.98 -14.19 11.12
CA LEU A 150 -8.31 -14.70 10.79
C LEU A 150 -8.20 -16.17 10.38
N ALA A 151 -9.00 -17.01 11.00
CA ALA A 151 -9.16 -18.43 10.71
C ALA A 151 -10.49 -18.73 10.02
N GLY A 152 -11.53 -17.95 10.35
CA GLY A 152 -12.87 -18.12 9.82
C GLY A 152 -13.64 -16.80 9.80
N MET A 153 -14.65 -16.76 8.94
CA MET A 153 -15.63 -15.68 8.87
C MET A 153 -17.01 -16.31 8.77
N TYR A 154 -17.96 -15.81 9.55
CA TYR A 154 -19.29 -16.40 9.70
C TYR A 154 -20.35 -15.28 9.68
N PRO A 155 -21.58 -15.56 9.24
CA PRO A 155 -22.68 -14.62 9.42
C PRO A 155 -22.89 -14.34 10.91
N GLY A 156 -23.08 -13.07 11.25
CA GLY A 156 -23.40 -12.65 12.61
C GLY A 156 -24.85 -12.94 12.99
N GLN A 157 -25.19 -12.67 14.25
CA GLN A 157 -26.55 -12.83 14.76
C GLN A 157 -27.50 -11.77 14.19
N ARG A 158 -26.98 -10.58 13.90
CA ARG A 158 -27.74 -9.50 13.25
C ARG A 158 -27.63 -9.64 11.74
N GLU A 159 -28.74 -9.43 11.05
CA GLU A 159 -28.75 -9.37 9.58
C GLU A 159 -27.75 -8.32 9.08
N GLY A 160 -27.01 -8.64 8.02
CA GLY A 160 -26.00 -7.72 7.47
C GLY A 160 -24.68 -7.67 8.25
N THR A 161 -24.46 -8.55 9.23
CA THR A 161 -23.22 -8.55 10.03
C THR A 161 -22.39 -9.82 9.85
N LEU A 162 -21.09 -9.70 10.17
CA LEU A 162 -20.09 -10.74 10.10
C LEU A 162 -19.37 -10.87 11.45
N VAL A 163 -19.10 -12.12 11.82
CA VAL A 163 -18.27 -12.48 12.97
C VAL A 163 -17.00 -13.12 12.45
N PHE A 164 -15.87 -12.75 13.04
CA PHE A 164 -14.57 -13.29 12.70
C PHE A 164 -14.08 -14.24 13.78
N GLU A 165 -13.52 -15.36 13.36
CA GLU A 165 -12.80 -16.30 14.21
C GLU A 165 -11.31 -16.15 13.96
N LEU A 166 -10.54 -16.16 15.05
CA LEU A 166 -9.11 -15.90 15.05
C LEU A 166 -8.35 -17.16 15.48
N GLU A 167 -7.32 -17.52 14.73
CA GLU A 167 -6.28 -18.44 15.19
C GLU A 167 -5.25 -17.61 15.96
N VAL A 168 -5.10 -17.91 17.25
CA VAL A 168 -4.08 -17.33 18.12
C VAL A 168 -3.04 -18.40 18.39
N GLU A 169 -1.80 -18.12 18.00
CA GLU A 169 -0.62 -18.91 18.32
C GLU A 169 0.04 -18.34 19.58
N ASP A 170 0.10 -19.16 20.63
CA ASP A 170 0.79 -18.82 21.86
C ASP A 170 2.33 -18.90 21.71
N GLU A 171 3.07 -18.52 22.75
CA GLU A 171 4.54 -18.54 22.74
C GLU A 171 5.12 -19.97 22.64
N GLN A 172 4.33 -21.00 22.95
CA GLN A 172 4.72 -22.40 22.88
C GLN A 172 4.36 -23.02 21.51
N GLY A 173 3.79 -22.24 20.58
CA GLY A 173 3.32 -22.71 19.28
C GLY A 173 1.96 -23.41 19.32
N GLY A 174 1.28 -23.41 20.47
CA GLY A 174 -0.08 -23.88 20.63
C GLY A 174 -1.04 -22.96 19.88
N LYS A 175 -1.83 -23.56 18.97
CA LYS A 175 -2.84 -22.85 18.20
C LYS A 175 -4.20 -23.06 18.82
N ARG A 176 -4.92 -21.97 19.09
CA ARG A 176 -6.31 -22.00 19.54
C ARG A 176 -7.17 -21.08 18.70
N LEU A 177 -8.39 -21.52 18.44
CA LEU A 177 -9.42 -20.72 17.78
C LEU A 177 -10.22 -19.96 18.83
N VAL A 178 -10.39 -18.65 18.61
CA VAL A 178 -11.17 -17.78 19.49
C VAL A 178 -11.96 -16.78 18.66
N PRO A 179 -13.19 -16.41 19.07
CA PRO A 179 -13.92 -15.36 18.39
C PRO A 179 -13.22 -14.01 18.56
N MET A 180 -13.41 -13.12 17.57
CA MET A 180 -13.02 -11.72 17.71
C MET A 180 -14.01 -10.98 18.63
N THR A 181 -13.50 -10.21 19.58
CA THR A 181 -14.27 -9.49 20.61
C THR A 181 -14.19 -7.98 20.42
N LYS A 182 -15.19 -7.22 20.88
CA LYS A 182 -15.25 -5.74 20.69
C LYS A 182 -14.15 -5.01 21.46
N ASN A 183 -13.92 -5.39 22.72
CA ASN A 183 -13.00 -4.71 23.63
C ASN A 183 -11.61 -5.36 23.67
N ARG A 184 -11.20 -5.95 22.55
CA ARG A 184 -9.96 -6.73 22.48
C ARG A 184 -8.73 -5.91 22.82
N GLY A 185 -8.07 -6.31 23.90
CA GLY A 185 -6.88 -5.63 24.44
C GLY A 185 -7.15 -4.70 25.62
N ILE A 186 -8.40 -4.58 26.07
CA ILE A 186 -8.75 -3.93 27.33
C ILE A 186 -8.80 -5.02 28.41
N ALA A 187 -8.04 -4.84 29.48
CA ALA A 187 -7.94 -5.84 30.54
C ALA A 187 -9.31 -6.05 31.23
N GLY A 188 -9.83 -7.28 31.18
CA GLY A 188 -11.04 -7.68 31.90
C GLY A 188 -12.38 -7.42 31.20
N GLU A 189 -12.39 -7.01 29.93
CA GLU A 189 -13.62 -6.66 29.19
C GLU A 189 -13.86 -7.47 27.91
N ASP A 190 -13.18 -8.60 27.75
CA ASP A 190 -13.13 -9.40 26.52
C ASP A 190 -14.30 -10.40 26.36
N ASP A 191 -15.54 -9.96 26.63
CA ASP A 191 -16.68 -10.87 26.75
C ASP A 191 -17.64 -10.86 25.55
N GLU A 192 -17.76 -9.75 24.80
CA GLU A 192 -18.73 -9.64 23.71
C GLU A 192 -18.10 -9.92 22.34
N VAL A 193 -18.65 -10.90 21.62
CA VAL A 193 -18.29 -11.21 20.23
C VAL A 193 -18.57 -10.00 19.33
N ALA A 194 -17.54 -9.56 18.62
CA ALA A 194 -17.64 -8.44 17.69
C ALA A 194 -18.40 -8.86 16.44
N GLN A 195 -19.48 -8.12 16.16
CA GLN A 195 -20.28 -8.24 14.94
C GLN A 195 -20.04 -6.99 14.11
N TYR A 196 -19.40 -7.15 12.95
CA TYR A 196 -19.09 -6.06 12.03
C TYR A 196 -20.14 -5.99 10.94
N ASP A 197 -20.61 -4.80 10.62
CA ASP A 197 -21.43 -4.62 9.43
C ASP A 197 -20.60 -5.00 8.21
N ILE A 198 -21.22 -5.64 7.22
CA ILE A 198 -20.54 -6.10 6.00
C ILE A 198 -19.76 -4.96 5.34
N GLU A 199 -20.35 -3.77 5.27
CA GLU A 199 -19.72 -2.58 4.70
C GLU A 199 -18.43 -2.21 5.43
N GLN A 200 -18.42 -2.32 6.76
CA GLN A 200 -17.23 -2.09 7.56
C GLN A 200 -16.19 -3.19 7.37
N ALA A 201 -16.65 -4.44 7.19
CA ALA A 201 -15.81 -5.60 6.97
C ALA A 201 -15.05 -5.52 5.63
N ILE A 202 -15.72 -5.12 4.56
CA ILE A 202 -15.12 -5.00 3.22
C ILE A 202 -14.47 -3.64 2.98
N GLY A 203 -14.84 -2.61 3.75
CA GLY A 203 -14.54 -1.21 3.48
C GLY A 203 -13.07 -0.94 3.12
N PRO A 204 -12.09 -1.52 3.83
CA PRO A 204 -10.68 -1.37 3.46
C PRO A 204 -10.34 -1.89 2.05
N VAL A 205 -10.91 -3.01 1.64
CA VAL A 205 -10.69 -3.62 0.33
C VAL A 205 -11.32 -2.76 -0.77
N MET A 206 -12.53 -2.26 -0.52
CA MET A 206 -13.22 -1.34 -1.43
C MET A 206 -12.51 0.01 -1.55
N GLY A 207 -11.96 0.51 -0.43
CA GLY A 207 -11.12 1.71 -0.42
C GLY A 207 -9.85 1.53 -1.26
N ALA A 208 -9.15 0.41 -1.11
CA ALA A 208 -7.99 0.08 -1.94
C ALA A 208 -8.34 -0.05 -3.42
N LYS A 209 -9.47 -0.70 -3.75
CA LYS A 209 -10.00 -0.77 -5.13
C LYS A 209 -10.25 0.62 -5.72
N SER A 210 -10.98 1.47 -5.00
CA SER A 210 -11.29 2.83 -5.42
C SER A 210 -10.01 3.63 -5.66
N LEU A 211 -9.03 3.49 -4.77
CA LEU A 211 -7.73 4.12 -4.92
C LEU A 211 -6.99 3.64 -6.18
N TYR A 212 -6.95 2.33 -6.44
CA TYR A 212 -6.30 1.80 -7.66
C TYR A 212 -6.98 2.31 -8.93
N GLN A 213 -8.31 2.42 -8.92
CA GLN A 213 -9.08 2.98 -10.03
C GLN A 213 -8.78 4.47 -10.23
N ALA A 214 -8.76 5.25 -9.14
CA ALA A 214 -8.44 6.67 -9.16
C ALA A 214 -7.00 6.95 -9.66
N LEU A 215 -6.05 6.10 -9.28
CA LEU A 215 -4.67 6.21 -9.76
C LEU A 215 -4.55 5.89 -11.25
N GLY A 216 -5.38 5.01 -11.80
CA GLY A 216 -5.42 4.69 -13.23
C GLY A 216 -4.03 4.45 -13.82
N GLN A 217 -3.67 5.24 -14.84
CA GLN A 217 -2.36 5.17 -15.51
C GLN A 217 -1.19 5.67 -14.64
N SER A 218 -1.45 6.52 -13.64
CA SER A 218 -0.43 7.04 -12.72
C SER A 218 0.04 6.00 -11.70
N ARG A 219 -0.68 4.88 -11.55
CA ARG A 219 -0.31 3.79 -10.64
C ARG A 219 1.08 3.24 -10.93
N GLU A 220 1.42 2.97 -12.20
CA GLU A 220 2.73 2.41 -12.56
C GLU A 220 3.86 3.40 -12.25
N LYS A 221 3.64 4.69 -12.50
CA LYS A 221 4.59 5.76 -12.16
C LYS A 221 4.81 5.82 -10.65
N MET A 222 3.72 5.75 -9.88
CA MET A 222 3.78 5.72 -8.41
C MET A 222 4.57 4.52 -7.90
N LEU A 223 4.29 3.32 -8.40
CA LEU A 223 5.04 2.11 -8.05
C LEU A 223 6.53 2.25 -8.41
N GLY A 224 6.84 2.81 -9.57
CA GLY A 224 8.20 3.13 -9.99
C GLY A 224 8.90 4.06 -8.99
N TYR A 225 8.25 5.15 -8.59
CA TYR A 225 8.74 6.08 -7.58
C TYR A 225 8.93 5.43 -6.22
N LEU A 226 7.96 4.66 -5.74
CA LEU A 226 8.01 3.99 -4.44
C LEU A 226 9.15 2.96 -4.38
N ARG A 227 9.42 2.26 -5.48
CA ARG A 227 10.57 1.34 -5.58
C ARG A 227 11.90 2.10 -5.69
N ALA A 228 11.93 3.19 -6.46
CA ALA A 228 13.13 4.01 -6.64
C ALA A 228 13.56 4.71 -5.35
N SER A 229 12.60 5.20 -4.56
CA SER A 229 12.82 5.80 -3.24
C SER A 229 13.20 4.78 -2.16
N GLY A 230 13.13 3.47 -2.47
CA GLY A 230 13.36 2.39 -1.50
C GLY A 230 12.20 2.21 -0.51
N TYR A 231 11.06 2.85 -0.75
CA TYR A 231 9.88 2.74 0.10
C TYR A 231 9.18 1.39 -0.05
N LEU A 232 9.12 0.86 -1.28
CA LEU A 232 8.78 -0.53 -1.57
C LEU A 232 10.05 -1.35 -1.81
N ALA A 233 9.99 -2.63 -1.44
CA ALA A 233 11.03 -3.57 -1.85
C ALA A 233 11.14 -3.54 -3.37
N LYS A 234 12.37 -3.43 -3.89
CA LYS A 234 12.61 -3.69 -5.30
C LYS A 234 12.13 -5.11 -5.56
N ASP A 235 11.28 -5.29 -6.55
CA ASP A 235 10.85 -6.63 -6.94
C ASP A 235 12.10 -7.49 -7.05
N ALA A 236 12.08 -8.67 -6.40
CA ALA A 236 13.17 -9.62 -6.54
C ALA A 236 13.40 -9.79 -8.05
N GLU A 237 14.59 -9.46 -8.53
CA GLU A 237 14.85 -9.41 -9.96
C GLU A 237 14.52 -10.78 -10.57
N LYS A 238 13.34 -10.87 -11.19
CA LYS A 238 12.91 -12.06 -11.91
C LYS A 238 13.31 -11.82 -13.35
N TRP A 239 14.35 -12.54 -13.75
CA TRP A 239 14.84 -12.54 -15.12
C TRP A 239 14.15 -13.68 -15.86
N GLU A 240 13.25 -13.36 -16.78
CA GLU A 240 12.59 -14.30 -17.68
C GLU A 240 13.37 -14.41 -18.99
N GLN A 241 13.54 -15.63 -19.52
CA GLN A 241 14.13 -15.80 -20.85
C GLN A 241 13.07 -15.54 -21.93
N VAL A 242 13.38 -14.63 -22.85
CA VAL A 242 12.56 -14.24 -23.98
C VAL A 242 13.40 -14.41 -25.25
N ASP A 243 12.80 -15.00 -26.28
CA ASP A 243 13.45 -15.10 -27.58
C ASP A 243 13.49 -13.72 -28.24
N GLY A 244 14.71 -13.26 -28.53
CA GLY A 244 14.98 -12.04 -29.25
C GLY A 244 14.62 -12.18 -30.74
N PRO A 245 14.40 -11.05 -31.43
CA PRO A 245 14.02 -11.03 -32.85
C PRO A 245 15.07 -11.66 -33.80
N ASP A 246 16.30 -11.85 -33.32
CA ASP A 246 17.43 -12.49 -33.99
C ASP A 246 17.66 -13.96 -33.57
N GLY A 247 16.75 -14.54 -32.77
CA GLY A 247 16.91 -15.87 -32.18
C GLY A 247 17.89 -15.91 -30.99
N SER A 248 18.30 -14.75 -30.46
CA SER A 248 19.10 -14.68 -29.24
C SER A 248 18.23 -14.90 -28.00
N ILE A 249 18.74 -15.65 -27.01
CA ILE A 249 18.04 -15.79 -25.73
C ILE A 249 18.35 -14.55 -24.89
N LEU A 250 17.36 -13.67 -24.72
CA LEU A 250 17.43 -12.48 -23.88
C LEU A 250 16.83 -12.79 -22.52
N GLN A 251 17.43 -12.30 -21.44
CA GLN A 251 16.80 -12.25 -20.14
C GLN A 251 16.12 -10.89 -19.98
N ARG A 252 14.79 -10.87 -19.94
CA ARG A 252 14.00 -9.71 -19.60
C ARG A 252 13.76 -9.70 -18.10
N ASN A 253 14.18 -8.64 -17.41
CA ASN A 253 13.74 -8.40 -16.06
C ASN A 253 12.24 -8.08 -16.11
N THR A 254 11.41 -8.95 -15.52
CA THR A 254 9.95 -8.81 -15.57
C THR A 254 9.45 -7.58 -14.81
N ALA A 255 10.24 -7.08 -13.85
CA ALA A 255 9.88 -5.92 -13.04
C ALA A 255 10.32 -4.58 -13.65
N THR A 256 11.52 -4.53 -14.25
CA THR A 256 12.09 -3.28 -14.80
C THR A 256 11.99 -3.17 -16.31
N GLY A 257 11.70 -4.27 -17.01
CA GLY A 257 11.79 -4.35 -18.46
C GLY A 257 13.22 -4.34 -19.00
N GLU A 258 14.26 -4.31 -18.13
CA GLU A 258 15.65 -4.31 -18.58
C GLU A 258 15.95 -5.64 -19.30
N MET A 259 16.50 -5.55 -20.50
CA MET A 259 16.94 -6.70 -21.30
C MET A 259 18.43 -6.93 -21.09
N LYS A 260 18.81 -8.07 -20.52
CA LYS A 260 20.19 -8.55 -20.47
C LYS A 260 20.35 -9.68 -21.48
N SER A 261 21.32 -9.57 -22.38
CA SER A 261 21.73 -10.71 -23.19
C SER A 261 22.33 -11.75 -22.24
N VAL A 262 21.74 -12.95 -22.22
CA VAL A 262 22.40 -14.07 -21.56
C VAL A 262 23.57 -14.45 -22.45
N ILE A 263 24.79 -14.23 -21.97
CA ILE A 263 26.02 -14.71 -22.64
C ILE A 263 26.08 -16.22 -22.42
N GLY A 264 25.24 -16.92 -23.15
CA GLY A 264 25.22 -18.36 -23.28
C GLY A 264 24.68 -18.59 -24.67
N ARG A 265 25.58 -18.89 -25.62
CA ARG A 265 25.17 -19.31 -26.97
C ARG A 265 24.02 -20.31 -26.79
N PRO A 266 22.91 -20.18 -27.53
CA PRO A 266 21.93 -21.26 -27.56
C PRO A 266 22.73 -22.53 -27.84
N ARG A 267 22.61 -23.54 -26.96
CA ARG A 267 23.05 -24.89 -27.30
C ARG A 267 22.13 -25.31 -28.44
N VAL A 268 22.50 -24.93 -29.66
CA VAL A 268 21.90 -25.45 -30.87
C VAL A 268 22.30 -26.91 -30.87
N ALA A 269 21.41 -27.73 -30.31
CA ALA A 269 21.45 -29.15 -30.47
C ALA A 269 21.18 -29.42 -31.96
N GLY A 270 22.25 -29.61 -32.72
CA GLY A 270 22.17 -30.22 -34.03
C GLY A 270 22.55 -29.31 -35.20
N ASN A 271 23.40 -29.89 -36.04
CA ASN A 271 23.78 -29.52 -37.40
C ASN A 271 24.75 -28.36 -37.61
N GLY A 272 25.98 -28.77 -37.90
CA GLY A 272 27.05 -27.95 -38.42
C GLY A 272 26.70 -27.30 -39.76
N GLY A 273 27.06 -26.03 -39.85
CA GLY A 273 27.05 -25.25 -41.07
C GLY A 273 27.86 -23.99 -40.81
N ALA A 274 29.15 -24.03 -41.10
CA ALA A 274 30.03 -22.86 -41.08
C ALA A 274 29.62 -21.91 -42.22
N GLY A 275 28.60 -21.09 -41.98
CA GLY A 275 28.09 -20.11 -42.93
C GLY A 275 28.63 -18.71 -42.65
N GLY A 276 29.71 -18.35 -43.36
CA GLY A 276 30.14 -17.04 -43.88
C GLY A 276 29.64 -15.69 -43.33
N GLY A 277 29.21 -15.55 -42.08
CA GLY A 277 28.86 -14.26 -41.50
C GLY A 277 30.11 -13.42 -41.20
N LEU A 278 30.12 -12.15 -41.66
CA LEU A 278 31.15 -11.17 -41.29
C LEU A 278 31.28 -11.09 -39.76
N THR A 279 32.51 -11.10 -39.25
CA THR A 279 32.78 -10.92 -37.82
C THR A 279 32.35 -9.53 -37.37
N SER A 280 32.11 -9.33 -36.07
CA SER A 280 31.70 -8.02 -35.54
C SER A 280 32.68 -6.90 -35.91
N GLN A 281 33.99 -7.22 -35.98
CA GLN A 281 35.02 -6.26 -36.40
C GLN A 281 34.91 -5.91 -37.90
N GLN A 282 34.62 -6.90 -38.75
CA GLN A 282 34.40 -6.67 -40.18
C GLN A 282 33.15 -5.83 -40.41
N LYS A 283 32.07 -6.08 -39.68
CA LYS A 283 30.85 -5.25 -39.73
C LYS A 283 31.13 -3.80 -39.31
N ASN A 284 31.93 -3.60 -38.26
CA ASN A 284 32.31 -2.27 -37.77
C ASN A 284 33.17 -1.49 -38.79
N TYR A 285 34.12 -2.18 -39.43
CA TYR A 285 34.93 -1.61 -40.50
C TYR A 285 34.08 -1.16 -41.69
N HIS A 286 33.16 -2.02 -42.14
CA HIS A 286 32.23 -1.68 -43.22
C HIS A 286 31.33 -0.51 -42.87
N PHE A 287 30.80 -0.45 -41.65
CA PHE A 287 29.98 0.70 -41.23
C PHE A 287 30.76 2.02 -41.25
N LEU A 288 31.98 2.04 -40.71
CA LEU A 288 32.79 3.26 -40.71
C LEU A 288 33.13 3.70 -42.14
N ARG A 289 33.58 2.77 -42.99
CA ARG A 289 33.97 3.10 -44.35
C ARG A 289 32.77 3.48 -45.23
N ASP A 290 31.73 2.65 -45.23
CA ASP A 290 30.65 2.69 -46.22
C ASP A 290 29.52 3.65 -45.82
N GLU A 291 29.24 3.81 -44.52
CA GLU A 291 28.12 4.64 -44.03
C GLU A 291 28.58 6.01 -43.50
N MET A 292 29.77 6.09 -42.93
CA MET A 292 30.30 7.32 -42.30
C MET A 292 31.36 8.03 -43.15
N ASP A 293 31.59 7.56 -44.37
CA ASP A 293 32.62 8.05 -45.32
C ASP A 293 34.01 8.21 -44.66
N TYR A 294 34.33 7.27 -43.77
CA TYR A 294 35.52 7.36 -42.95
C TYR A 294 36.75 6.89 -43.74
N PRO A 295 37.88 7.61 -43.70
CA PRO A 295 39.10 7.19 -44.41
C PRO A 295 39.47 5.75 -44.08
N GLU A 296 39.71 4.94 -45.12
CA GLU A 296 39.80 3.48 -45.04
C GLU A 296 40.88 3.01 -44.05
N ASP A 297 42.01 3.72 -44.00
CA ASP A 297 43.13 3.48 -43.08
C ASP A 297 42.72 3.68 -41.61
N LYS A 298 41.93 4.72 -41.33
CA LYS A 298 41.40 5.01 -39.99
C LYS A 298 40.26 4.07 -39.61
N ALA A 299 39.40 3.70 -40.55
CA ALA A 299 38.34 2.72 -40.33
C ALA A 299 38.90 1.33 -39.98
N PHE A 300 39.99 0.94 -40.64
CA PHE A 300 40.71 -0.30 -40.35
C PHE A 300 41.37 -0.27 -38.96
N GLN A 301 42.12 0.80 -38.66
CA GLN A 301 42.77 0.94 -37.35
C GLN A 301 41.76 1.01 -36.19
N ALA A 302 40.62 1.69 -36.40
CA ALA A 302 39.54 1.74 -35.42
C ALA A 302 38.88 0.37 -35.16
N SER A 303 38.74 -0.45 -36.20
CA SER A 303 38.03 -1.74 -36.10
C SER A 303 38.93 -2.91 -35.71
N PHE A 304 40.22 -2.83 -36.01
CA PHE A 304 41.18 -3.93 -35.82
C PHE A 304 42.39 -3.57 -34.96
N GLY A 305 42.60 -2.29 -34.63
CA GLY A 305 43.83 -1.78 -33.98
C GLY A 305 43.79 -1.68 -32.44
N GLY A 306 42.75 -2.16 -31.77
CA GLY A 306 42.59 -2.02 -30.31
C GLY A 306 42.57 -3.34 -29.54
N THR A 307 43.72 -3.75 -29.00
CA THR A 307 43.82 -4.70 -27.89
C THR A 307 43.22 -4.10 -26.62
N GLY A 308 42.03 -4.55 -26.22
CA GLY A 308 41.42 -4.14 -24.95
C GLY A 308 39.94 -4.51 -24.87
N ALA A 309 39.66 -5.79 -24.65
CA ALA A 309 38.31 -6.30 -24.44
C ALA A 309 37.66 -5.65 -23.20
N VAL A 310 36.64 -4.83 -23.41
CA VAL A 310 35.67 -4.42 -22.38
C VAL A 310 34.27 -4.55 -22.97
N ASN A 311 33.40 -5.20 -22.21
CA ASN A 311 32.13 -5.78 -22.63
C ASN A 311 31.13 -4.78 -23.24
N GLY A 312 30.37 -5.31 -24.21
CA GLY A 312 29.53 -4.56 -25.13
C GLY A 312 28.25 -3.97 -24.55
N ARG A 313 27.82 -2.89 -25.21
CA ARG A 313 26.45 -2.37 -25.37
C ARG A 313 26.60 -1.07 -26.17
N VAL A 314 25.78 -0.87 -27.21
CA VAL A 314 26.00 0.06 -28.34
C VAL A 314 27.14 -0.45 -29.24
N SER A 315 26.96 -0.50 -30.57
CA SER A 315 28.04 -0.93 -31.47
C SER A 315 29.27 -0.08 -31.13
N ASP A 316 30.42 -0.72 -30.87
CA ASP A 316 31.62 -0.02 -30.43
C ASP A 316 31.99 1.11 -31.41
N GLY A 317 31.67 0.94 -32.71
CA GLY A 317 31.78 1.99 -33.72
C GLY A 317 30.90 3.22 -33.50
N ALA A 318 29.68 3.10 -33.00
CA ALA A 318 28.81 4.26 -32.78
C ALA A 318 29.21 5.04 -31.51
N LYS A 319 29.68 4.34 -30.47
CA LYS A 319 30.35 4.98 -29.32
C LYS A 319 31.64 5.67 -29.73
N MET A 320 32.43 5.03 -30.60
CA MET A 320 33.65 5.62 -31.14
C MET A 320 33.35 6.84 -32.03
N GLY A 321 32.28 6.78 -32.83
CA GLY A 321 31.78 7.91 -33.62
C GLY A 321 31.38 9.10 -32.74
N LEU A 322 30.65 8.87 -31.65
CA LEU A 322 30.36 9.92 -30.67
C LEU A 322 31.62 10.46 -29.98
N GLN A 323 32.58 9.61 -29.62
CA GLN A 323 33.85 10.04 -29.03
C GLN A 323 34.67 10.90 -29.99
N LEU A 324 34.71 10.53 -31.28
CA LEU A 324 35.37 11.30 -32.31
C LEU A 324 34.71 12.66 -32.52
N LEU A 325 33.39 12.71 -32.69
CA LEU A 325 32.67 13.98 -32.86
C LEU A 325 32.89 14.91 -31.66
N ASN A 326 32.92 14.37 -30.43
CA ASN A 326 33.30 15.15 -29.25
C ASN A 326 34.74 15.68 -29.31
N ALA A 327 35.69 14.89 -29.83
CA ALA A 327 37.08 15.32 -29.98
C ALA A 327 37.22 16.44 -31.02
N GLN A 328 36.51 16.32 -32.16
CA GLN A 328 36.48 17.35 -33.21
C GLN A 328 35.84 18.66 -32.72
N ILE A 329 34.68 18.58 -32.04
CA ILE A 329 34.04 19.76 -31.42
C ILE A 329 35.01 20.44 -30.44
N LYS A 330 35.72 19.66 -29.62
CA LYS A 330 36.70 20.20 -28.67
C LYS A 330 37.88 20.88 -29.37
N GLU A 331 38.32 20.37 -30.52
CA GLU A 331 39.37 21.00 -31.32
C GLU A 331 38.90 22.34 -31.91
N VAL A 332 37.69 22.39 -32.49
CA VAL A 332 37.10 23.64 -32.99
C VAL A 332 36.89 24.65 -31.87
N ASP A 333 36.40 24.21 -30.70
CA ASP A 333 36.28 25.04 -29.51
C ASP A 333 37.65 25.58 -29.03
N ALA A 334 38.71 24.79 -29.12
CA ALA A 334 40.06 25.24 -28.77
C ALA A 334 40.61 26.27 -29.76
N ARG A 335 40.25 26.17 -31.05
CA ARG A 335 40.60 27.18 -32.07
C ARG A 335 39.81 28.47 -31.85
N LEU A 336 38.51 28.38 -31.58
CA LEU A 336 37.63 29.52 -31.32
C LEU A 336 37.97 30.26 -30.02
N ASN A 337 38.44 29.56 -28.98
CA ASN A 337 38.77 30.16 -27.68
C ASN A 337 40.27 30.35 -27.44
N GLY A 338 41.12 29.90 -28.37
CA GLY A 338 42.56 30.01 -28.27
C GLY A 338 43.04 31.44 -28.49
N LYS A 339 44.25 31.76 -28.04
CA LYS A 339 44.88 33.07 -28.27
C LYS A 339 44.99 33.45 -29.77
N GLY A 340 45.01 32.44 -30.65
CA GLY A 340 44.99 32.64 -32.11
C GLY A 340 43.66 33.16 -32.65
N ALA A 341 42.54 32.95 -31.96
CA ALA A 341 41.22 33.42 -32.38
C ALA A 341 41.13 34.95 -32.47
N LEU A 342 41.92 35.66 -31.66
CA LEU A 342 41.99 37.13 -31.66
C LEU A 342 42.69 37.69 -32.90
N ALA A 343 43.41 36.84 -33.65
CA ALA A 343 44.15 37.21 -34.85
C ALA A 343 43.56 36.60 -36.14
N MET A 344 42.45 35.86 -36.03
CA MET A 344 41.73 35.30 -37.17
C MET A 344 40.79 36.36 -37.77
N GLU A 345 40.65 36.32 -39.10
CA GLU A 345 39.69 37.17 -39.81
C GLU A 345 38.25 36.75 -39.46
N GLU A 346 37.32 37.70 -39.54
CA GLU A 346 35.92 37.47 -39.13
C GLU A 346 35.24 36.36 -39.95
N ASP A 347 35.59 36.24 -41.23
CA ASP A 347 35.11 35.18 -42.11
C ASP A 347 35.62 33.78 -41.68
N GLU A 348 36.86 33.68 -41.19
CA GLU A 348 37.42 32.43 -40.66
C GLU A 348 36.74 32.03 -39.35
N LEU A 349 36.46 33.00 -38.49
CA LEU A 349 35.70 32.78 -37.25
C LEU A 349 34.26 32.35 -37.54
N ALA A 350 33.63 32.93 -38.58
CA ALA A 350 32.31 32.52 -39.02
C ALA A 350 32.30 31.08 -39.55
N ALA A 351 33.31 30.70 -40.34
CA ALA A 351 33.47 29.33 -40.84
C ALA A 351 33.65 28.31 -39.71
N LEU A 352 34.49 28.60 -38.71
CA LEU A 352 34.68 27.73 -37.54
C LEU A 352 33.43 27.59 -36.68
N ARG A 353 32.62 28.66 -36.55
CA ARG A 353 31.32 28.59 -35.84
C ARG A 353 30.32 27.72 -36.58
N GLN A 354 30.29 27.80 -37.91
CA GLN A 354 29.44 26.95 -38.74
C GLN A 354 29.87 25.47 -38.64
N GLU A 355 31.16 25.18 -38.77
CA GLU A 355 31.71 23.82 -38.62
C GLU A 355 31.35 23.21 -37.25
N ARG A 356 31.45 23.99 -36.18
CA ARG A 356 31.03 23.58 -34.83
C ARG A 356 29.54 23.24 -34.77
N ALA A 357 28.69 24.05 -35.39
CA ALA A 357 27.24 23.83 -35.40
C ALA A 357 26.90 22.52 -36.13
N ASP A 358 27.54 22.27 -37.28
CA ASP A 358 27.34 21.06 -38.08
C ASP A 358 27.78 19.80 -37.34
N LEU A 359 28.97 19.81 -36.70
CA LEU A 359 29.43 18.69 -35.86
C LEU A 359 28.51 18.42 -34.67
N THR A 360 27.94 19.48 -34.08
CA THR A 360 26.99 19.35 -32.97
C THR A 360 25.66 18.74 -33.42
N ALA A 361 25.19 19.10 -34.62
CA ALA A 361 24.01 18.51 -35.23
C ALA A 361 24.23 17.03 -35.58
N GLN A 362 25.37 16.68 -36.20
CA GLN A 362 25.75 15.29 -36.50
C GLN A 362 25.83 14.43 -35.24
N ARG A 363 26.45 14.95 -34.17
CA ARG A 363 26.51 14.28 -32.87
C ARG A 363 25.12 14.03 -32.28
N SER A 364 24.23 15.02 -32.38
CA SER A 364 22.87 14.92 -31.83
C SER A 364 22.04 13.89 -32.60
N SER A 365 22.14 13.89 -33.93
CA SER A 365 21.50 12.89 -34.80
C SER A 365 22.06 11.48 -34.53
N LEU A 366 23.38 11.33 -34.37
CA LEU A 366 23.99 10.05 -34.02
C LEU A 366 23.53 9.59 -32.63
N ALA A 367 23.48 10.48 -31.63
CA ALA A 367 22.98 10.14 -30.30
C ALA A 367 21.50 9.73 -30.30
N GLU A 368 20.66 10.39 -31.12
CA GLU A 368 19.25 10.06 -31.30
C GLU A 368 19.07 8.70 -31.96
N SER A 369 19.84 8.39 -33.02
CA SER A 369 19.84 7.08 -33.67
C SER A 369 20.21 5.92 -32.73
N LEU A 370 20.95 6.22 -31.65
CA LEU A 370 21.37 5.25 -30.64
C LEU A 370 20.40 5.17 -29.44
N GLY A 371 19.27 5.89 -29.48
CA GLY A 371 18.32 5.95 -28.37
C GLY A 371 18.88 6.64 -27.12
N LEU A 372 19.93 7.45 -27.27
CA LEU A 372 20.53 8.25 -26.19
C LEU A 372 19.91 9.65 -26.08
N ALA A 373 18.95 9.98 -26.96
CA ALA A 373 18.16 11.20 -26.89
C ALA A 373 17.33 11.22 -25.59
N GLY A 374 17.81 11.95 -24.58
CA GLY A 374 17.13 12.07 -23.29
C GLY A 374 18.06 12.03 -22.07
N VAL A 375 19.34 11.69 -22.24
CA VAL A 375 20.31 11.81 -21.14
C VAL A 375 20.73 13.28 -21.03
N PRO A 376 20.33 14.03 -19.98
CA PRO A 376 20.74 15.42 -19.84
C PRO A 376 22.27 15.47 -19.70
N GLN A 377 22.95 16.16 -20.64
CA GLN A 377 24.36 16.47 -20.46
C GLN A 377 24.49 17.34 -19.22
N LYS A 378 25.30 16.86 -18.26
CA LYS A 378 25.71 17.61 -17.08
C LYS A 378 26.40 18.89 -17.58
N LYS A 379 25.65 20.01 -17.60
CA LYS A 379 26.15 21.34 -17.97
C LYS A 379 27.37 21.65 -17.09
N ALA A 380 28.56 21.63 -17.68
CA ALA A 380 29.76 22.15 -17.05
C ALA A 380 29.71 23.67 -17.17
N GLY A 381 29.58 24.36 -16.03
CA GLY A 381 29.87 25.79 -15.88
C GLY A 381 28.93 26.76 -16.59
N SER A 382 27.83 27.13 -15.95
CA SER A 382 27.13 28.39 -16.25
C SER A 382 27.67 29.50 -15.33
N GLU A 383 28.36 30.48 -15.92
CA GLU A 383 28.66 31.78 -15.32
C GLU A 383 27.37 32.53 -14.94
N PRO A 384 27.40 33.39 -13.89
CA PRO A 384 26.22 34.09 -13.43
C PRO A 384 25.84 35.27 -14.35
N ALA A 385 24.58 35.32 -14.76
CA ALA A 385 24.00 36.48 -15.43
C ALA A 385 23.82 37.67 -14.45
N PRO A 386 23.98 38.92 -14.91
CA PRO A 386 23.84 40.11 -14.07
C PRO A 386 22.37 40.36 -13.68
N GLN A 387 22.17 40.72 -12.42
CA GLN A 387 20.88 41.11 -11.84
C GLN A 387 20.36 42.44 -12.45
N PRO A 388 19.09 42.54 -12.84
CA PRO A 388 18.45 43.82 -13.10
C PRO A 388 17.97 44.48 -11.80
N GLN A 389 18.21 45.79 -11.72
CA GLN A 389 17.88 46.68 -10.62
C GLN A 389 16.36 46.81 -10.41
N GLN A 390 15.94 46.82 -9.15
CA GLN A 390 14.58 47.18 -8.72
C GLN A 390 14.32 48.68 -8.89
N PRO A 391 13.11 49.08 -9.32
CA PRO A 391 12.57 50.38 -8.99
C PRO A 391 11.58 50.32 -7.82
N THR A 392 11.60 51.44 -7.12
CA THR A 392 10.95 51.84 -5.88
C THR A 392 9.43 51.75 -5.88
N ALA A 393 8.89 51.49 -4.68
CA ALA A 393 7.47 51.44 -4.37
C ALA A 393 6.74 52.79 -4.55
N GLN A 394 5.49 52.73 -5.02
CA GLN A 394 4.46 53.73 -4.72
C GLN A 394 3.11 53.05 -4.46
N GLN A 395 2.51 53.45 -3.33
CA GLN A 395 1.18 53.10 -2.88
C GLN A 395 0.09 53.50 -3.88
N SER A 396 -0.93 52.66 -4.05
CA SER A 396 -2.31 53.12 -4.25
C SER A 396 -3.31 52.03 -3.86
N GLN A 397 -4.41 52.51 -3.30
CA GLN A 397 -5.52 51.79 -2.70
C GLN A 397 -6.45 51.15 -3.74
N ARG A 398 -7.23 50.18 -3.25
CA ARG A 398 -8.62 49.83 -3.56
C ARG A 398 -8.96 48.80 -4.63
N ASP A 399 -9.99 48.06 -4.22
CA ASP A 399 -11.01 47.29 -4.93
C ASP A 399 -10.71 45.84 -5.33
N ALA A 400 -11.42 44.96 -4.62
CA ALA A 400 -11.61 43.55 -4.89
C ALA A 400 -12.38 43.33 -6.21
N PRO A 401 -12.20 42.15 -6.82
CA PRO A 401 -13.35 41.42 -7.29
C PRO A 401 -13.35 39.97 -6.83
N THR A 402 -14.56 39.54 -6.48
CA THR A 402 -15.00 38.18 -6.19
C THR A 402 -14.66 37.22 -7.32
N ASP A 403 -13.93 36.15 -7.03
CA ASP A 403 -13.61 35.08 -7.99
C ASP A 403 -14.61 33.90 -7.83
N PRO A 404 -15.41 33.54 -8.86
CA PRO A 404 -16.41 32.47 -8.80
C PRO A 404 -15.85 31.04 -8.95
N ARG A 405 -14.54 30.80 -8.73
CA ARG A 405 -13.93 29.47 -8.94
C ARG A 405 -13.82 28.54 -7.72
N ARG A 406 -14.48 28.86 -6.60
CA ARG A 406 -14.48 28.00 -5.40
C ARG A 406 -15.61 26.97 -5.29
N GLN A 407 -16.56 26.93 -6.22
CA GLN A 407 -17.71 26.01 -6.12
C GLN A 407 -17.51 24.61 -6.73
N ALA A 408 -16.37 24.32 -7.38
CA ALA A 408 -16.14 23.01 -8.01
C ALA A 408 -15.28 22.03 -7.19
N ALA A 409 -14.77 22.44 -6.03
CA ALA A 409 -13.87 21.62 -5.21
C ALA A 409 -14.56 21.00 -3.97
N ASP A 410 -15.70 21.54 -3.54
CA ASP A 410 -16.39 21.07 -2.32
C ASP A 410 -17.38 19.90 -2.59
N ASP A 411 -17.81 19.68 -3.84
CA ASP A 411 -18.77 18.60 -4.17
C ASP A 411 -18.15 17.20 -4.30
N ILE A 412 -16.82 17.08 -4.45
CA ILE A 412 -16.17 15.76 -4.54
C ILE A 412 -15.88 15.19 -3.13
N LEU A 413 -15.67 16.05 -2.14
CA LEU A 413 -15.38 15.68 -0.76
C LEU A 413 -16.60 15.14 0.02
N ALA A 414 -17.82 15.44 -0.42
CA ALA A 414 -19.05 14.95 0.21
C ALA A 414 -19.45 13.52 -0.21
N SER A 415 -18.85 12.95 -1.27
CA SER A 415 -19.23 11.62 -1.80
C SER A 415 -18.46 10.44 -1.17
N VAL A 416 -17.38 10.71 -0.42
CA VAL A 416 -16.52 9.68 0.19
C VAL A 416 -16.82 9.46 1.68
N LEU A 417 -17.63 10.32 2.31
CA LEU A 417 -17.98 10.23 3.73
C LEU A 417 -19.50 10.20 3.88
N GLY A 418 -20.05 9.01 4.12
CA GLY A 418 -21.48 8.78 4.33
C GLY A 418 -22.04 9.64 5.47
N GLY A 419 -23.08 10.40 5.15
CA GLY A 419 -23.90 11.16 6.10
C GLY A 419 -25.28 11.40 5.51
N GLY A 420 -26.26 10.60 5.93
CA GLY A 420 -27.64 10.71 5.49
C GLY A 420 -28.28 12.03 5.93
N ALA A 421 -28.85 12.75 4.97
CA ALA A 421 -29.76 13.86 5.23
C ALA A 421 -31.17 13.47 4.78
N ALA A 422 -32.12 13.54 5.71
CA ALA A 422 -33.54 13.33 5.47
C ALA A 422 -34.14 14.45 4.59
N PRO A 423 -35.09 14.14 3.69
CA PRO A 423 -35.80 15.16 2.93
C PRO A 423 -37.00 15.70 3.72
N SER A 424 -37.20 17.01 3.68
CA SER A 424 -38.46 17.66 4.04
C SER A 424 -39.12 18.27 2.79
N PRO A 425 -40.45 18.37 2.74
CA PRO A 425 -41.21 18.46 1.50
C PRO A 425 -41.62 19.89 1.16
N ALA A 426 -41.76 20.21 -0.14
CA ALA A 426 -42.85 21.01 -0.69
C ALA A 426 -42.71 21.22 -2.21
N GLU A 427 -43.77 20.81 -2.92
CA GLU A 427 -44.47 21.46 -4.04
C GLU A 427 -43.70 22.13 -5.20
N ALA A 428 -43.85 21.57 -6.41
CA ALA A 428 -44.50 22.27 -7.53
C ALA A 428 -44.91 21.29 -8.64
N ARG A 429 -46.20 21.36 -9.01
CA ARG A 429 -46.81 20.68 -10.17
C ARG A 429 -46.42 21.40 -11.47
N GLN A 430 -46.12 20.66 -12.54
CA GLN A 430 -46.65 20.98 -13.88
C GLN A 430 -46.49 19.81 -14.87
N ASP A 431 -47.54 19.62 -15.66
CA ASP A 431 -47.80 18.60 -16.67
C ASP A 431 -46.78 18.56 -17.83
N GLN A 432 -46.49 17.37 -18.36
CA GLN A 432 -46.67 17.02 -19.80
C GLN A 432 -46.23 15.59 -20.17
N GLN A 433 -47.24 14.77 -20.51
CA GLN A 433 -47.39 13.71 -21.53
C GLN A 433 -46.39 12.53 -21.71
N PRO A 434 -46.91 11.31 -22.03
CA PRO A 434 -46.13 10.08 -22.07
C PRO A 434 -45.44 9.86 -23.42
N ARG A 435 -44.11 9.67 -23.41
CA ARG A 435 -43.38 9.02 -24.50
C ARG A 435 -42.98 7.61 -24.09
N GLN A 436 -43.17 6.69 -25.02
CA GLN A 436 -42.99 5.25 -24.90
C GLN A 436 -41.56 4.91 -24.43
N ALA A 437 -41.50 4.00 -23.46
CA ALA A 437 -40.28 3.51 -22.84
C ALA A 437 -39.42 2.74 -23.87
N VAL A 438 -38.21 3.26 -24.10
CA VAL A 438 -37.08 2.47 -24.57
C VAL A 438 -36.42 1.91 -23.30
N PRO A 439 -36.18 0.59 -23.18
CA PRO A 439 -35.52 0.04 -22.01
C PRO A 439 -34.09 0.57 -21.92
N ASP A 440 -33.79 1.18 -20.80
CA ASP A 440 -32.50 1.76 -20.45
C ASP A 440 -31.49 0.62 -20.16
N PRO A 441 -30.37 0.50 -20.90
CA PRO A 441 -29.34 -0.52 -20.65
C PRO A 441 -28.60 -0.32 -19.32
N ALA A 442 -28.92 0.73 -18.54
CA ALA A 442 -28.34 0.97 -17.20
C ALA A 442 -28.95 0.12 -16.07
N SER A 443 -29.94 -0.75 -16.34
CA SER A 443 -30.64 -1.54 -15.31
C SER A 443 -29.90 -2.82 -14.86
N GLY A 444 -28.66 -3.04 -15.32
CA GLY A 444 -27.97 -4.34 -15.25
C GLY A 444 -27.06 -4.59 -14.06
N LEU A 445 -26.90 -3.66 -13.12
CA LEU A 445 -26.02 -3.84 -11.96
C LEU A 445 -26.84 -3.69 -10.69
N LEU A 446 -27.35 -4.81 -10.16
CA LEU A 446 -27.70 -4.89 -8.73
C LEU A 446 -26.50 -4.33 -7.96
N SER A 447 -26.75 -3.39 -7.05
CA SER A 447 -25.67 -2.86 -6.21
C SER A 447 -24.97 -4.05 -5.55
N TRP A 448 -23.66 -3.96 -5.39
CA TRP A 448 -22.88 -5.03 -4.77
C TRP A 448 -23.47 -5.52 -3.44
N GLU A 449 -24.07 -4.60 -2.70
CA GLU A 449 -24.84 -4.83 -1.48
C GLU A 449 -26.00 -5.83 -1.70
N GLN A 450 -26.81 -5.62 -2.76
CA GLN A 450 -27.91 -6.53 -3.11
C GLN A 450 -27.41 -7.92 -3.51
N GLN A 451 -26.29 -8.01 -4.24
CA GLN A 451 -25.71 -9.30 -4.62
C GLN A 451 -25.20 -10.06 -3.38
N MET A 452 -24.56 -9.35 -2.46
CA MET A 452 -24.09 -9.91 -1.20
C MET A 452 -25.24 -10.32 -0.28
N GLN A 453 -26.30 -9.52 -0.22
CA GLN A 453 -27.49 -9.83 0.56
C GLN A 453 -28.22 -11.04 -0.03
N ALA A 454 -28.30 -11.16 -1.35
CA ALA A 454 -28.82 -12.34 -2.04
C ALA A 454 -27.98 -13.60 -1.75
N ALA A 455 -26.65 -13.50 -1.83
CA ALA A 455 -25.76 -14.61 -1.50
C ALA A 455 -25.89 -15.06 -0.04
N MET A 456 -26.04 -14.11 0.90
CA MET A 456 -26.31 -14.43 2.31
C MET A 456 -27.67 -15.10 2.51
N GLN A 457 -28.73 -14.58 1.90
CA GLN A 457 -30.06 -15.19 1.99
C GLN A 457 -30.05 -16.62 1.44
N GLU A 458 -29.34 -16.86 0.32
CA GLU A 458 -29.18 -18.21 -0.21
C GLU A 458 -28.42 -19.13 0.77
N GLN A 459 -27.35 -18.63 1.39
CA GLN A 459 -26.57 -19.39 2.38
C GLN A 459 -27.40 -19.73 3.63
N GLN A 460 -28.18 -18.77 4.14
CA GLN A 460 -29.13 -18.99 5.24
C GLN A 460 -30.19 -20.03 4.86
N ARG A 461 -30.75 -19.96 3.63
CA ARG A 461 -31.71 -20.97 3.14
C ARG A 461 -31.09 -22.36 3.06
N ARG A 462 -29.83 -22.48 2.64
CA ARG A 462 -29.10 -23.76 2.63
C ARG A 462 -28.88 -24.31 4.05
N GLN A 463 -28.55 -23.45 5.02
CA GLN A 463 -28.40 -23.88 6.42
C GLN A 463 -29.73 -24.35 7.01
N LEU A 464 -30.82 -23.60 6.80
CA LEU A 464 -32.15 -24.01 7.25
C LEU A 464 -32.60 -25.33 6.60
N ALA A 465 -32.37 -25.50 5.29
CA ALA A 465 -32.68 -26.75 4.60
C ALA A 465 -31.86 -27.93 5.15
N TYR A 466 -30.60 -27.72 5.53
CA TYR A 466 -29.77 -28.75 6.15
C TYR A 466 -30.27 -29.11 7.56
N GLU A 467 -30.63 -28.13 8.38
CA GLU A 467 -31.23 -28.38 9.70
C GLU A 467 -32.57 -29.12 9.61
N GLU A 468 -33.40 -28.76 8.62
CA GLU A 468 -34.67 -29.41 8.36
C GLU A 468 -34.46 -30.86 7.90
N ALA A 469 -33.54 -31.10 6.96
CA ALA A 469 -33.14 -32.46 6.55
C ALA A 469 -32.60 -33.30 7.71
N ARG A 470 -31.88 -32.69 8.66
CA ARG A 470 -31.38 -33.36 9.86
C ARG A 470 -32.51 -33.73 10.83
N ARG A 471 -33.57 -32.91 10.94
CA ARG A 471 -34.77 -33.25 11.73
C ARG A 471 -35.56 -34.42 11.14
N TYR A 472 -35.54 -34.58 9.81
CA TYR A 472 -36.25 -35.65 9.12
C TYR A 472 -35.41 -36.93 8.88
N GLN A 473 -34.18 -37.02 9.38
CA GLN A 473 -33.50 -38.32 9.39
C GLN A 473 -34.23 -39.25 10.36
N PRO A 474 -34.86 -40.34 9.86
CA PRO A 474 -35.50 -41.30 10.74
C PRO A 474 -34.41 -41.89 11.63
N VAL A 475 -34.60 -41.81 12.95
CA VAL A 475 -33.79 -42.56 13.91
C VAL A 475 -34.00 -44.03 13.57
N THR A 476 -33.12 -44.62 12.77
CA THR A 476 -33.07 -46.06 12.55
C THR A 476 -32.70 -46.67 13.89
N ARG A 477 -33.75 -47.04 14.64
CA ARG A 477 -33.70 -47.76 15.89
C ARG A 477 -33.29 -49.20 15.59
N THR A 478 -32.01 -49.39 15.29
CA THR A 478 -31.43 -50.73 15.10
C THR A 478 -30.71 -51.11 16.38
N GLY A 479 -31.35 -51.95 17.18
CA GLY A 479 -30.81 -52.46 18.44
C GLY A 479 -31.79 -53.38 19.17
N LEU A 480 -32.47 -54.25 18.42
CA LEU A 480 -33.19 -55.40 18.97
C LEU A 480 -32.15 -56.35 19.57
N GLN A 481 -32.09 -56.41 20.90
CA GLN A 481 -31.39 -57.44 21.65
C GLN A 481 -32.03 -58.80 21.37
N LEU A 482 -31.29 -59.70 20.73
CA LEU A 482 -31.58 -61.13 20.71
C LEU A 482 -30.89 -61.78 21.91
N PRO A 483 -31.58 -62.60 22.72
CA PRO A 483 -30.96 -63.33 23.83
C PRO A 483 -30.25 -64.58 23.30
N ALA A 484 -28.93 -64.60 23.35
CA ALA A 484 -28.14 -65.81 23.10
C ALA A 484 -27.80 -66.49 24.44
N GLN A 485 -28.63 -67.44 24.85
CA GLN A 485 -28.17 -68.56 25.67
C GLN A 485 -27.64 -69.63 24.72
N MET A 486 -26.35 -69.98 24.82
CA MET A 486 -25.93 -71.37 25.05
C MET A 486 -24.40 -71.47 25.20
N GLN A 487 -24.05 -72.23 26.24
CA GLN A 487 -22.77 -72.70 26.74
C GLN A 487 -21.81 -73.28 25.68
N GLY A 488 -20.50 -73.12 25.92
CA GLY A 488 -19.45 -73.99 25.36
C GLY A 488 -18.03 -73.46 25.63
N PRO A 489 -17.04 -74.30 25.97
CA PRO A 489 -16.04 -73.98 27.00
C PRO A 489 -14.70 -73.42 26.49
N GLN A 490 -14.01 -72.69 27.38
CA GLN A 490 -12.54 -72.52 27.40
C GLN A 490 -11.83 -73.88 27.40
N PRO A 491 -10.61 -74.05 26.82
CA PRO A 491 -9.35 -73.42 27.28
C PRO A 491 -8.48 -72.92 26.10
N TRP A 492 -7.45 -72.09 26.25
CA TRP A 492 -6.12 -72.45 26.73
C TRP A 492 -5.27 -71.20 26.98
N GLN A 493 -4.42 -71.35 27.99
CA GLN A 493 -3.33 -70.47 28.41
C GLN A 493 -2.28 -70.30 27.30
N GLY A 494 -1.54 -69.18 27.35
CA GLY A 494 -0.13 -69.25 26.99
C GLY A 494 0.49 -68.03 26.29
N VAL A 495 1.40 -67.40 27.04
CA VAL A 495 2.65 -66.78 26.56
C VAL A 495 2.56 -65.35 26.02
N GLY A 496 2.98 -64.43 26.88
CA GLY A 496 3.41 -63.09 26.49
C GLY A 496 4.78 -63.12 25.79
N LEU A 497 5.01 -62.11 24.96
CA LEU A 497 6.34 -61.74 24.49
C LEU A 497 6.51 -60.23 24.58
N ASP A 498 7.60 -59.89 25.25
CA ASP A 498 8.17 -58.59 25.57
C ASP A 498 8.60 -57.82 24.31
N PRO A 499 8.57 -56.47 24.30
CA PRO A 499 8.98 -55.65 23.17
C PRO A 499 10.46 -55.26 23.34
N ASN A 500 11.37 -56.03 22.75
CA ASN A 500 12.72 -55.57 22.42
C ASN A 500 13.41 -56.65 21.58
N LEU A 501 13.62 -56.41 20.29
CA LEU A 501 14.70 -56.99 19.48
C LEU A 501 14.75 -56.35 18.08
N VAL A 502 15.72 -55.46 17.93
CA VAL A 502 16.40 -55.08 16.67
C VAL A 502 17.32 -56.26 16.28
N PRO A 503 17.40 -56.72 15.01
CA PRO A 503 18.42 -56.26 14.03
C PRO A 503 17.92 -56.36 12.56
N ARG A 504 18.57 -55.87 11.49
CA ARG A 504 19.94 -55.44 11.19
C ARG A 504 19.90 -54.57 9.95
#